data_AF-A0A9P7CX15-F1
#
_entry.id   AF-A0A9P7CX15-F1
#
_cell.length_a   1.000
_cell.length_b   1.000
_cell.length_c   1.000
_cell.angle_alpha   90.00
_cell.angle_beta   90.00
_cell.angle_gamma   90.00
#
_symmetry.space_group_name_H-M   'P 1'
#
loop_
_entity.id
_entity.type
_entity.pdbx_description
1 polymer ?
#
loop_
_entity_poly.entity_id
_entity_poly.type
_entity_poly.pdbx_seq_one_letter_code
_entity_poly.pdbx_strand_id
1 'polypeptide(L)' 'MVKKIVHLIRTLCQVGVALSTSHCRGLIVGVLRQDLPEIFAVKEKDGSMFKCSDSWVQTFLYDQLQYTMRKGT' A
#
# COMPACT_ATOMS: atom_id res chain seq x y z
N MET A 1 6.25 -8.29 -7.08
CA MET A 1 5.79 -7.07 -6.38
C MET A 1 4.55 -7.30 -5.51
N VAL A 2 3.35 -7.51 -6.07
CA VAL A 2 2.10 -7.67 -5.29
C VAL A 2 2.20 -8.78 -4.25
N LYS A 3 2.73 -9.96 -4.62
CA LYS A 3 2.97 -11.07 -3.68
C LYS A 3 3.87 -10.69 -2.49
N LYS A 4 4.88 -9.84 -2.70
CA LYS A 4 5.82 -9.37 -1.67
C LYS A 4 5.11 -8.45 -0.68
N ILE A 5 4.30 -7.52 -1.19
CA ILE A 5 3.46 -6.61 -0.38
C ILE A 5 2.45 -7.40 0.45
N VAL A 6 1.70 -8.30 -0.20
CA VAL A 6 0.68 -9.15 0.46
C VAL A 6 1.32 -10.02 1.54
N HIS A 7 2.48 -10.62 1.26
CA HIS A 7 3.21 -11.42 2.24
C HIS A 7 3.63 -10.58 3.45
N LEU A 8 4.26 -9.41 3.25
CA LEU A 8 4.66 -8.51 4.34
C LEU A 8 3.48 -8.11 5.24
N ILE A 9 2.37 -7.72 4.63
CA ILE A 9 1.16 -7.31 5.37
C ILE A 9 0.60 -8.48 6.17
N ARG A 10 0.52 -9.68 5.58
CA ARG A 10 0.07 -10.89 6.30
C ARG A 10 0.98 -11.25 7.47
N THR A 11 2.29 -11.24 7.25
CA THR A 11 3.27 -11.58 8.29
C THR A 11 3.15 -10.61 9.47
N LEU A 12 3.02 -9.32 9.21
CA LEU A 12 2.84 -8.31 10.26
C LEU A 12 1.52 -8.50 11.03
N CYS A 13 0.41 -8.76 10.33
CA CYS A 13 -0.86 -9.07 11.00
C CYS A 13 -0.77 -10.36 11.84
N GLN A 14 -0.06 -11.39 11.37
CA GLN A 14 0.09 -12.66 12.08
C GLN A 14 0.87 -12.51 13.39
N VAL A 15 1.83 -11.59 13.44
CA VAL A 15 2.56 -11.26 14.68
C VAL A 15 1.84 -10.24 15.56
N GLY A 16 0.58 -9.91 15.25
CA GLY A 16 -0.27 -9.04 16.07
C GLY A 16 -0.07 -7.54 15.85
N VAL A 17 0.63 -7.12 14.79
CA VAL A 17 0.79 -5.69 14.49
C VAL A 17 -0.51 -5.16 13.90
N ALA A 18 -1.10 -4.17 14.57
CA ALA A 18 -2.27 -3.45 14.06
C ALA A 18 -1.87 -2.55 12.87
N LEU A 19 -2.27 -2.95 11.67
CA LEU A 19 -2.04 -2.18 10.45
C LEU A 19 -3.21 -1.27 10.13
N SER A 20 -2.93 0.04 10.04
CA SER A 20 -3.85 1.05 9.53
C SER A 20 -3.65 1.24 8.02
N THR A 21 -4.56 1.97 7.37
CA THR A 21 -4.43 2.34 5.95
C THR A 21 -3.09 3.03 5.67
N SER A 22 -2.62 3.89 6.59
CA SER A 22 -1.36 4.61 6.44
C SER A 22 -0.14 3.69 6.58
N HIS A 23 -0.18 2.69 7.48
CA HIS A 23 0.87 1.67 7.57
C HIS A 23 0.96 0.86 6.27
N CYS A 24 -0.17 0.39 5.76
CA CYS A 24 -0.22 -0.37 4.51
C CYS A 24 0.25 0.47 3.32
N ARG A 25 -0.18 1.74 3.23
CA ARG A 25 0.29 2.68 2.20
C ARG A 25 1.81 2.84 2.25
N GLY A 26 2.38 3.03 3.44
CA GLY A 26 3.82 3.15 3.64
C GLY A 26 4.58 1.92 3.16
N LEU A 27 4.10 0.72 3.50
CA LEU A 27 4.70 -0.54 3.03
C LEU A 27 4.65 -0.67 1.51
N ILE A 28 3.49 -0.38 0.90
CA ILE A 28 3.30 -0.42 -0.55
C ILE A 28 4.27 0.54 -1.25
N VAL A 29 4.30 1.80 -0.81
CA VAL A 29 5.19 2.83 -1.37
C VAL A 29 6.66 2.45 -1.16
N GLY A 30 7.02 1.91 -0.01
CA GLY A 30 8.39 1.46 0.28
C GLY A 30 8.84 0.35 -0.67
N VAL A 31 8.00 -0.67 -0.89
CA VAL A 31 8.29 -1.74 -1.86
C VAL A 31 8.36 -1.19 -3.28
N LEU A 32 7.44 -0.32 -3.68
CA LEU A 32 7.45 0.31 -4.99
C LEU A 32 8.72 1.15 -5.21
N ARG A 33 9.16 1.90 -4.21
CA ARG A 33 10.37 2.73 -4.32
C ARG A 33 11.64 1.89 -4.40
N GLN A 34 11.66 0.70 -3.77
CA GLN A 34 12.76 -0.23 -3.87
C GLN A 34 12.81 -0.93 -5.24
N ASP A 35 11.65 -1.41 -5.71
CA ASP A 35 11.57 -2.27 -6.89
C ASP A 35 11.42 -1.48 -8.21
N LEU A 36 10.81 -0.27 -8.18
CA LEU A 36 10.52 0.60 -9.32
C LEU A 36 10.66 2.10 -8.94
N PRO A 37 11.86 2.60 -8.60
CA PRO A 37 12.04 4.00 -8.22
C PRO A 37 11.60 5.00 -9.29
N GLU A 38 11.64 4.62 -10.57
CA GLU A 38 11.31 5.47 -11.71
C GLU A 38 9.87 5.98 -11.71
N ILE A 39 8.91 5.22 -11.15
CA ILE A 39 7.50 5.66 -11.12
C ILE A 39 7.30 6.92 -10.29
N PHE A 40 8.21 7.18 -9.34
CA PHE A 40 8.20 8.37 -8.50
C PHE A 40 8.94 9.55 -9.14
N ALA A 41 9.70 9.33 -10.22
CA ALA A 41 10.37 10.37 -10.97
C ALA A 41 9.52 10.88 -12.15
N VAL A 42 8.53 10.09 -12.59
CA VAL A 42 7.61 10.49 -13.65
C VAL A 42 6.68 11.59 -13.16
N LYS A 43 6.73 12.71 -13.88
CA LYS A 43 5.82 13.83 -13.73
C LYS A 43 4.92 13.86 -14.97
N GLU A 44 3.60 13.83 -14.77
CA GLU A 44 2.65 13.93 -15.87
C GLU A 44 2.62 15.35 -16.46
N LYS A 45 1.95 15.52 -17.61
CA LYS A 45 1.88 16.82 -18.31
C LYS A 45 1.23 17.92 -17.47
N ASP A 46 0.33 17.55 -16.57
CA ASP A 46 -0.33 18.45 -15.62
C ASP A 46 0.53 18.76 -14.38
N GLY A 47 1.71 18.15 -14.30
CA GLY A 47 2.65 18.30 -13.21
C GLY A 47 2.38 17.39 -12.01
N SER A 48 1.38 16.51 -12.08
CA SER A 48 1.12 15.52 -11.06
C SER A 48 2.21 14.43 -11.05
N MET A 49 2.34 13.76 -9.91
CA MET A 49 3.29 12.67 -9.71
C MET A 49 2.53 11.47 -9.14
N PHE A 50 3.13 10.28 -9.26
CA PHE A 50 2.55 9.09 -8.67
C PHE A 50 2.18 9.31 -7.20
N LYS A 51 0.91 9.02 -6.88
CA LYS A 51 0.36 9.08 -5.54
C LYS A 51 -0.40 7.81 -5.24
N CYS A 52 -0.01 7.13 -4.18
CA CYS A 52 -0.77 6.01 -3.63
C CYS A 52 -1.86 6.57 -2.71
N SER A 53 -3.11 6.60 -3.17
CA SER A 53 -4.24 7.15 -2.41
C SER A 53 -4.76 6.16 -1.36
N ASP A 54 -5.35 6.67 -0.29
CA ASP A 54 -5.92 5.83 0.77
C ASP A 54 -7.10 4.98 0.29
N SER A 55 -7.91 5.51 -0.62
CA SER A 55 -9.01 4.76 -1.24
C SER A 55 -8.48 3.58 -2.06
N TRP A 56 -7.43 3.80 -2.85
CA TRP A 56 -6.80 2.72 -3.62
C TRP A 56 -6.20 1.66 -2.70
N VAL A 57 -5.53 2.07 -1.61
CA VAL A 57 -4.98 1.13 -0.62
C VAL A 57 -6.09 0.28 0.02
N GLN A 58 -7.22 0.89 0.36
CA GLN A 58 -8.38 0.16 0.89
C GLN A 58 -8.92 -0.87 -0.11
N THR A 59 -9.11 -0.49 -1.37
CA THR A 59 -9.53 -1.41 -2.44
C THR A 59 -8.51 -2.53 -2.61
N PHE A 60 -7.22 -2.21 -2.68
CA PHE A 60 -6.16 -3.21 -2.80
C PHE A 60 -6.17 -4.23 -1.66
N LEU A 61 -6.33 -3.77 -0.41
CA LEU A 61 -6.39 -4.65 0.76
C LEU A 61 -7.64 -5.51 0.77
N TYR A 62 -8.78 -4.96 0.36
CA TYR A 62 -10.00 -5.72 0.20
C TYR A 62 -9.83 -6.81 -0.86
N ASP A 63 -9.34 -6.47 -2.05
CA ASP A 63 -9.20 -7.40 -3.16
C ASP A 63 -8.19 -8.51 -2.87
N GLN A 64 -7.03 -8.18 -2.29
CA GLN A 64 -5.92 -9.12 -2.12
C GLN A 64 -5.96 -9.90 -0.81
N LEU A 65 -6.58 -9.34 0.24
CA LEU A 65 -6.57 -9.91 1.58
C LEU A 65 -7.98 -10.18 2.12
N GLN A 66 -9.04 -9.79 1.41
CA GLN A 66 -10.42 -9.76 1.92
C GLN A 66 -10.52 -8.98 3.24
N TYR A 67 -9.63 -7.99 3.41
CA TYR A 67 -9.48 -7.27 4.66
C TYR A 67 -10.26 -5.95 4.59
N THR A 68 -11.40 -5.91 5.27
CA THR A 68 -12.16 -4.67 5.46
C THR A 68 -11.58 -3.92 6.64
N MET A 69 -10.83 -2.84 6.39
CA MET A 69 -10.36 -1.99 7.48
C MET A 69 -11.56 -1.32 8.16
N ARG A 70 -11.79 -1.69 9.43
CA ARG A 70 -12.79 -1.03 10.26
C ARG A 70 -12.31 0.39 10.56
N LYS A 71 -13.13 1.39 10.25
CA LYS A 71 -12.92 2.75 10.78
C LYS A 71 -12.93 2.62 12.31
N GLY A 72 -11.82 3.00 12.96
CA GLY A 72 -11.84 3.22 14.39
C GLY A 72 -12.88 4.30 14.69
N THR A 73 -13.86 3.94 15.52
CA THR A 73 -14.85 4.86 16.10
C THR A 73 -14.19 5.92 16.95
#